data_AF-A0A660TRC6-F1
#
_entry.id   AF-A0A660TRC6-F1
#
_cell.length_a   1.000
_cell.length_b   1.000
_cell.length_c   1.000
_cell.angle_alpha   90.00
_cell.angle_beta   90.00
_cell.angle_gamma   90.00
#
_symmetry.space_group_name_H-M   'P 1'
#
loop_
_entity.id
_entity.type
_entity.pdbx_description
1 polymer ?
#
loop_
_entity_poly.entity_id
_entity_poly.type
_entity_poly.pdbx_seq_one_letter_code
_entity_poly.pdbx_strand_id
1 'polypeptide(L)' 'MHDEIKKKLRMRMEKSIDSLKDEFKKIRSGRANTSLVEDLVVEYYDSRIPLKQLAGISV' A
#
# COMPACT_ATOMS: atom_id res chain seq x y z
N MET A 1 34.46 -0.44 -5.51
CA MET A 1 33.68 0.02 -6.67
C MET A 1 32.61 -0.97 -7.13
N HIS A 2 32.91 -2.27 -7.29
CA HIS A 2 31.89 -3.28 -7.66
C HIS A 2 30.78 -3.50 -6.60
N ASP A 3 31.09 -3.42 -5.30
CA ASP A 3 30.09 -3.66 -4.25
C ASP A 3 29.03 -2.55 -4.12
N GLU A 4 29.38 -1.30 -4.42
CA GLU A 4 28.39 -0.22 -4.44
C GLU A 4 27.37 -0.39 -5.56
N ILE A 5 27.82 -0.87 -6.73
CA ILE A 5 26.94 -1.16 -7.86
C ILE A 5 26.00 -2.30 -7.50
N LYS A 6 26.50 -3.38 -6.90
CA LYS A 6 25.68 -4.50 -6.41
C LYS A 6 24.66 -4.03 -5.37
N LYS A 7 25.06 -3.18 -4.43
CA LYS A 7 24.17 -2.63 -3.39
C LYS A 7 23.06 -1.76 -3.99
N LYS A 8 23.39 -0.89 -4.95
CA LYS A 8 22.39 -0.09 -5.70
C LYS A 8 21.41 -0.95 -6.47
N LEU A 9 21.89 -2.00 -7.14
CA LEU A 9 21.05 -2.95 -7.86
C LEU A 9 20.09 -3.69 -6.92
N ARG A 10 20.58 -4.17 -5.77
CA ARG A 10 19.74 -4.80 -4.75
C ARG A 10 18.63 -3.89 -4.26
N MET A 11 18.96 -2.63 -3.90
CA MET A 11 17.95 -1.66 -3.47
C MET A 11 16.89 -1.38 -4.55
N ARG A 12 17.28 -1.32 -5.83
CA ARG A 12 16.32 -1.16 -6.93
C ARG A 12 15.41 -2.38 -7.08
N MET A 13 15.96 -3.59 -6.97
CA MET A 13 15.18 -4.83 -7.03
C MET A 13 14.20 -4.95 -5.88
N GLU A 14 14.63 -4.65 -4.65
CA GLU A 14 13.74 -4.62 -3.48
C GLU A 14 12.61 -3.61 -3.68
N LYS A 15 12.92 -2.41 -4.15
CA LYS A 15 11.90 -1.39 -4.43
C LYS A 15 10.87 -1.86 -5.46
N SER A 16 11.30 -2.54 -6.53
CA SER A 16 10.39 -3.12 -7.53
C SER A 16 9.48 -4.19 -6.94
N ILE A 17 10.01 -5.05 -6.05
CA ILE A 17 9.23 -6.09 -5.36
C ILE A 17 8.22 -5.45 -4.41
N ASP A 18 8.60 -4.39 -3.69
CA ASP A 18 7.69 -3.70 -2.78
C ASP A 18 6.56 -2.98 -3.54
N SER A 19 6.87 -2.30 -4.64
CA SER A 19 5.85 -1.73 -5.52
C SER A 19 4.87 -2.80 -6.05
N LEU A 20 5.38 -3.96 -6.45
CA LEU A 20 4.54 -5.08 -6.91
C LEU A 20 3.61 -5.60 -5.80
N LYS A 21 4.13 -5.75 -4.57
CA LYS A 21 3.31 -6.15 -3.42
C LYS A 21 2.21 -5.14 -3.11
N ASP A 22 2.50 -3.85 -3.20
CA ASP A 22 1.51 -2.81 -2.95
C ASP A 22 0.42 -2.77 -4.02
N GLU A 23 0.76 -3.04 -5.28
CA GLU A 23 -0.25 -3.24 -6.33
C GLU A 23 -1.12 -4.48 -6.05
N PHE A 24 -0.52 -5.59 -5.62
CA PHE A 24 -1.29 -6.79 -5.28
C PHE A 24 -2.24 -6.60 -4.10
N LYS A 25 -1.91 -5.77 -3.10
CA LYS A 25 -2.84 -5.44 -2.00
C LYS A 25 -4.09 -4.71 -2.49
N LYS A 26 -3.98 -3.92 -3.56
CA LYS A 26 -5.09 -3.18 -4.17
C LYS A 26 -5.95 -4.03 -5.10
N ILE A 27 -5.45 -5.20 -5.52
CA ILE A 27 -6.19 -6.11 -6.38
C ILE A 27 -7.20 -6.91 -5.54
N ARG A 28 -8.46 -6.87 -5.97
CA ARG A 28 -9.56 -7.65 -5.38
C ARG A 28 -9.39 -9.14 -5.74
N SER A 29 -8.50 -9.84 -5.03
CA SER A 29 -8.56 -11.31 -4.94
C SER A 29 -9.76 -11.66 -4.06
N GLY A 30 -10.57 -12.66 -4.36
CA GLY A 30 -11.84 -12.95 -3.66
C GLY A 30 -11.77 -13.27 -2.16
N ARG A 31 -10.63 -13.05 -1.50
CA ARG A 31 -10.46 -13.01 -0.04
C ARG A 31 -10.68 -11.59 0.45
N ALA A 32 -11.45 -11.43 1.53
CA ALA A 32 -11.66 -10.12 2.16
C ALA A 32 -10.32 -9.49 2.55
N ASN A 33 -10.04 -8.32 1.98
CA ASN A 33 -8.85 -7.53 2.26
C ASN A 33 -9.30 -6.11 2.64
N THR A 34 -9.06 -5.72 3.89
CA THR A 34 -9.46 -4.42 4.46
C THR A 34 -8.73 -3.26 3.80
N SER A 35 -7.54 -3.51 3.24
CA SER A 35 -6.73 -2.51 2.54
C SER A 35 -7.42 -1.91 1.29
N LEU A 36 -8.46 -2.55 0.76
CA LEU A 36 -9.25 -2.00 -0.35
C LEU A 36 -10.12 -0.81 0.07
N VAL A 37 -10.53 -0.76 1.34
CA VAL A 37 -11.52 0.19 1.87
C VAL A 37 -10.84 1.25 2.75
N GLU A 38 -9.66 0.94 3.31
CA GLU A 38 -8.84 1.83 4.15
C GLU A 38 -8.42 3.14 3.46
N ASP A 39 -8.15 3.10 2.16
CA ASP A 39 -7.72 4.25 1.35
C ASP A 39 -8.90 5.07 0.78
N LEU A 40 -10.15 4.71 1.08
CA LEU A 40 -11.30 5.50 0.66
C LEU A 40 -11.34 6.81 1.44
N VAL A 41 -11.35 7.90 0.69
CA VAL A 41 -11.52 9.25 1.20
C VAL A 41 -13.01 9.48 1.40
N VAL A 42 -13.40 9.75 2.65
CA VAL A 42 -14.78 10.07 3.02
C VAL A 42 -14.85 11.53 3.42
N GLU A 43 -15.89 12.22 2.98
CA GLU A 43 -16.19 13.57 3.45
C GLU A 43 -16.83 13.49 4.84
N TYR A 44 -16.12 14.02 5.84
CA TYR A 44 -16.56 14.13 7.22
C TYR A 44 -16.48 15.60 7.63
N TYR A 45 -17.65 16.24 7.84
CA TYR A 45 -17.77 17.65 8.22
C TYR A 45 -16.85 18.58 7.39
N ASP A 46 -17.07 18.64 6.07
CA ASP A 46 -16.31 19.46 5.11
C ASP A 46 -14.81 19.12 4.97
N SER A 47 -14.33 18.05 5.60
CA SER A 47 -12.95 17.56 5.48
C SER A 47 -12.89 16.20 4.82
N ARG A 48 -11.94 16.02 3.91
CA ARG A 48 -11.67 14.76 3.22
C ARG A 48 -10.67 13.94 4.04
N ILE A 49 -11.18 12.94 4.76
CA ILE A 49 -10.40 12.11 5.68
C ILE A 49 -10.42 10.65 5.20
N PRO A 50 -9.29 9.94 5.20
CA PRO A 50 -9.26 8.49 4.93
C PRO A 50 -10.07 7.71 5.96
N LEU A 51 -10.87 6.74 5.52
CA LEU A 51 -11.76 5.94 6.37
C LEU A 51 -11.03 5.27 7.56
N LYS A 52 -9.78 4.86 7.39
CA LYS A 52 -8.93 4.27 8.44
C LYS A 52 -8.73 5.15 9.68
N GLN A 53 -8.90 6.47 9.56
CA GLN A 53 -8.76 7.42 10.67
C GLN A 53 -10.09 7.64 11.41
N LEU A 54 -11.20 7.22 10.82
CA LEU A 54 -12.55 7.42 11.36
C LEU A 54 -13.10 6.16 12.03
N ALA A 55 -12.72 4.96 11.55
CA ALA A 55 -13.24 3.70 12.07
C ALA A 55 -12.19 2.58 12.04
N GLY A 56 -12.31 1.63 12.98
CA GLY A 56 -11.57 0.37 12.94
C GLY A 56 -12.18 -0.57 11.90
N ILE A 57 -11.38 -0.98 10.92
CA ILE A 57 -11.81 -1.87 9.84
C ILE A 57 -11.36 -3.29 10.20
N SER A 58 -12.33 -4.21 10.36
CA SER A 58 -12.07 -5.64 10.58
C SER A 58 -12.45 -6.43 9.32
N VAL A 59 -11.73 -7.53 9.08
CA VAL A 59 -12.10 -8.57 8.10
C VAL A 59 -13.37 -9.27 8.55
#